data_AF-A0A8H7SI99-F1
#
_entry.id   AF-A0A8H7SI99-F1
#
_cell.length_a   1.000
_cell.length_b   1.000
_cell.length_c   1.000
_cell.angle_alpha   90.00
_cell.angle_beta   90.00
_cell.angle_gamma   90.00
#
_symmetry.space_group_name_H-M   'P 1'
#
loop_
_entity.id
_entity.type
_entity.pdbx_description
1 polymer ?
#
loop_
_entity_poly.entity_id
_entity_poly.type
_entity_poly.pdbx_seq_one_letter_code
_entity_poly.pdbx_strand_id
1 'polypeptide(L)'
;MKPDQVLALTNYSNVESFQLDLYEAFFLVYALNSLRIKSTNQKSILSIDDCWLLFLLYQSGPAFKHAEFAAIVLPLYQDKIEERKSWLWLLRLNRICSQVKKTLILCYVNVPHDINSLNDYSIRQVVYKRWSPQKNRE
;
A
#
# COMPACT_ATOMS: atom_id res chain seq x y z
N MET A 1 9.51 -13.70 -21.92
CA MET A 1 8.16 -14.26 -22.10
C MET A 1 7.22 -13.10 -22.41
N LYS A 2 6.44 -13.14 -23.50
CA LYS A 2 5.61 -12.01 -23.92
C LYS A 2 4.39 -11.87 -22.97
N PRO A 3 3.98 -10.66 -22.57
CA PRO A 3 2.89 -10.45 -21.61
C PRO A 3 1.57 -11.09 -22.04
N ASP A 4 1.35 -11.21 -23.35
CA ASP A 4 0.16 -11.83 -23.94
C ASP A 4 0.01 -13.32 -23.62
N GLN A 5 1.11 -14.03 -23.34
CA GLN A 5 1.08 -15.46 -23.00
C GLN A 5 0.63 -15.72 -21.55
N VAL A 6 0.82 -14.76 -20.65
CA VAL A 6 0.38 -14.87 -19.25
C VAL A 6 -1.14 -14.73 -19.17
N LEU A 7 -1.72 -13.79 -19.93
CA LEU A 7 -3.17 -13.56 -19.99
C LEU A 7 -3.95 -14.76 -20.55
N ALA A 8 -3.35 -15.49 -21.50
CA ALA A 8 -3.94 -16.71 -22.06
C ALA A 8 -3.96 -17.87 -21.04
N LEU A 9 -2.96 -17.96 -20.16
CA LEU A 9 -2.89 -18.99 -19.11
C LEU A 9 -3.88 -18.74 -17.96
N THR A 10 -4.24 -17.47 -17.72
CA THR A 10 -5.20 -17.11 -16.67
C THR A 10 -6.64 -17.08 -17.15
N ASN A 11 -6.93 -17.52 -18.38
CA ASN A 11 -8.28 -17.56 -18.96
C ASN A 11 -9.02 -16.20 -18.85
N TYR A 12 -8.28 -15.09 -18.94
CA TYR A 12 -8.76 -13.72 -18.70
C TYR A 12 -9.45 -13.49 -17.35
N SER A 13 -9.33 -14.43 -16.40
CA SER A 13 -9.84 -14.25 -15.04
C SER A 13 -8.78 -13.54 -14.19
N ASN A 14 -9.22 -12.53 -13.43
CA ASN A 14 -8.37 -11.91 -12.42
C ASN A 14 -8.06 -12.97 -11.36
N VAL A 15 -6.81 -13.43 -11.32
CA VAL A 15 -6.37 -14.52 -10.42
C VAL A 15 -6.18 -14.03 -8.99
N GLU A 16 -6.09 -12.71 -8.77
CA GLU A 16 -5.83 -12.13 -7.45
C GLU A 16 -6.92 -11.12 -7.07
N SER A 17 -7.80 -11.52 -6.15
CA SER A 17 -8.69 -10.60 -5.45
C SER A 17 -7.99 -10.11 -4.18
N PHE A 18 -7.64 -8.83 -4.15
CA PHE A 18 -7.09 -8.20 -2.96
C PHE A 18 -8.23 -7.78 -2.03
N GLN A 19 -8.29 -8.41 -0.86
CA GLN A 19 -9.20 -7.99 0.20
C GLN A 19 -8.56 -6.83 0.96
N LEU A 20 -9.24 -5.69 0.98
CA LEU A 20 -8.85 -4.50 1.72
C LEU A 20 -9.76 -4.34 2.91
N ASP A 21 -9.19 -3.94 4.05
CA ASP A 21 -10.00 -3.51 5.19
C ASP A 21 -10.76 -2.23 4.83
N LEU A 22 -11.90 -2.01 5.49
CA LEU A 22 -12.73 -0.82 5.24
C LEU A 22 -11.97 0.50 5.52
N TYR A 23 -11.06 0.48 6.50
CA TYR A 23 -10.14 1.58 6.80
C TYR A 23 -9.09 1.81 5.70
N GLU A 24 -8.61 0.74 5.08
CA GLU A 24 -7.60 0.81 4.02
C GLU A 24 -8.22 1.29 2.72
N ALA A 25 -9.39 0.74 2.37
CA ALA A 25 -10.18 1.22 1.25
C ALA A 25 -10.53 2.71 1.40
N PHE A 26 -10.96 3.14 2.59
CA PHE A 26 -11.21 4.57 2.85
C PHE A 26 -9.96 5.43 2.68
N PHE A 27 -8.82 4.99 3.21
CA PHE A 27 -7.57 5.73 3.06
C PHE A 27 -7.14 5.87 1.60
N LEU A 28 -7.22 4.79 0.81
CA LEU A 28 -6.86 4.79 -0.61
C LEU A 28 -7.80 5.66 -1.45
N VAL A 29 -9.09 5.70 -1.11
CA VAL A 29 -10.07 6.59 -1.76
C VAL A 29 -9.85 8.05 -1.34
N TYR A 30 -9.77 8.34 -0.04
CA TYR A 30 -9.75 9.71 0.47
C TYR A 30 -8.39 10.39 0.32
N ALA A 31 -7.31 9.72 0.71
CA ALA A 31 -5.97 10.33 0.76
C ALA A 31 -5.21 10.21 -0.56
N LEU A 32 -5.43 9.11 -1.30
CA LEU A 32 -4.71 8.83 -2.55
C LEU A 32 -5.57 8.98 -3.81
N ASN A 33 -6.91 9.06 -3.67
CA ASN A 33 -7.87 9.05 -4.77
C ASN A 33 -7.60 7.95 -5.81
N SER A 34 -7.07 6.81 -5.35
CA SER A 34 -6.52 5.76 -6.21
C SER A 34 -7.50 4.61 -6.43
N LEU A 35 -8.61 4.58 -5.69
CA LEU A 35 -9.65 3.56 -5.78
C LEU A 35 -11.03 4.20 -5.93
N ARG A 36 -11.96 3.46 -6.55
CA ARG A 36 -13.39 3.80 -6.58
C ARG A 36 -14.17 2.62 -6.03
N ILE A 37 -14.87 2.83 -4.92
CA ILE A 37 -15.67 1.79 -4.28
C ILE A 37 -17.01 1.69 -5.02
N LYS A 38 -17.39 0.47 -5.38
CA LYS A 38 -18.70 0.15 -5.96
C LYS A 38 -19.39 -0.83 -5.02
N SER A 39 -20.66 -0.55 -4.72
CA SER A 39 -21.48 -1.48 -3.96
C SER A 39 -21.89 -2.65 -4.87
N THR A 40 -21.89 -3.87 -4.36
CA THR A 40 -22.35 -5.05 -5.12
C THR A 40 -23.82 -4.94 -5.51
N ASN A 41 -24.62 -4.22 -4.72
CA ASN A 41 -26.06 -4.06 -4.91
C ASN A 41 -26.43 -2.79 -5.69
N GLN A 42 -25.50 -1.84 -5.84
CA GLN A 42 -25.71 -0.60 -6.58
C GLN A 42 -24.56 -0.37 -7.55
N LYS A 43 -24.88 -0.35 -8.85
CA LYS A 43 -23.92 -0.19 -9.96
C LYS A 43 -23.28 1.21 -10.02
N SER A 44 -23.62 2.10 -9.10
CA SER A 44 -23.06 3.45 -8.96
C SER A 44 -21.73 3.43 -8.18
N ILE A 45 -20.83 4.33 -8.58
CA ILE A 45 -19.63 4.66 -7.81
C ILE A 45 -20.12 5.42 -6.57
N LEU A 46 -19.70 4.98 -5.38
CA LEU A 46 -20.08 5.66 -4.13
C LEU A 46 -19.37 7.01 -4.04
N SER A 47 -20.10 8.05 -3.61
CA SER A 47 -19.49 9.34 -3.28
C SER A 47 -18.62 9.20 -2.02
N ILE A 48 -17.74 10.19 -1.79
CA ILE A 48 -16.92 10.25 -0.57
C ILE A 48 -17.81 10.29 0.67
N ASP A 49 -18.92 11.02 0.62
CA ASP A 49 -19.89 11.11 1.74
C ASP A 49 -20.57 9.76 2.02
N ASP A 50 -20.92 9.01 0.97
CA ASP A 50 -21.51 7.68 1.10
C ASP A 50 -20.48 6.67 1.65
N CYS A 51 -19.22 6.80 1.23
CA CYS A 51 -18.12 5.99 1.76
C CYS A 51 -17.89 6.27 3.25
N TRP A 52 -18.01 7.53 3.67
CA TRP A 52 -17.90 7.94 5.07
C TRP A 52 -19.07 7.41 5.93
N LEU A 53 -20.30 7.45 5.41
CA LEU A 53 -21.47 6.88 6.08
C LEU A 53 -21.34 5.36 6.24
N LEU A 54 -20.89 4.65 5.19
CA LEU A 54 -20.63 3.22 5.25
C LEU A 54 -19.59 2.90 6.34
N PHE A 55 -18.57 3.74 6.47
CA PHE A 55 -17.53 3.58 7.48
C PHE A 55 -18.03 3.76 8.91
N LEU A 56 -18.83 4.80 9.16
CA LEU A 56 -19.46 5.04 10.47
C LEU A 56 -20.40 3.90 10.88
N LEU A 57 -21.13 3.33 9.94
CA LEU A 57 -22.03 2.19 10.19
C LEU A 57 -21.27 0.90 10.51
N TYR A 58 -20.07 0.72 9.94
CA TYR A 58 -19.22 -0.45 10.17
C TYR A 58 -18.34 -0.37 11.42
N GLN A 59 -18.40 0.74 12.18
CA GLN A 59 -17.69 0.89 13.45
C GLN A 59 -18.16 -0.16 14.51
N SER A 60 -19.26 -0.88 14.24
CA SER A 60 -19.81 -1.97 15.04
C SER A 60 -19.63 -3.38 14.41
N GLY A 61 -18.88 -3.52 13.31
CA GLY A 61 -18.67 -4.79 12.57
C GLY A 61 -17.43 -5.61 12.99
N PRO A 62 -17.24 -6.85 12.48
CA PRO A 62 -16.45 -7.92 13.11
C PRO A 62 -14.99 -7.55 13.37
N ALA A 63 -14.40 -8.14 14.40
CA ALA A 63 -13.00 -7.98 14.81
C ALA A 63 -12.03 -8.58 13.77
N PHE A 64 -11.87 -7.89 12.64
CA PHE A 64 -10.79 -8.17 11.71
C PHE A 64 -9.47 -7.74 12.35
N LYS A 65 -8.49 -8.64 12.36
CA LYS A 65 -7.14 -8.37 12.87
C LYS A 65 -6.56 -7.20 12.08
N HIS A 66 -6.39 -6.06 12.75
CA HIS A 66 -5.76 -4.89 12.14
C HIS A 66 -4.34 -5.24 11.67
N ALA A 67 -4.02 -4.93 10.41
CA ALA A 67 -2.67 -5.05 9.90
C ALA A 67 -1.70 -4.21 10.76
N GLU A 68 -0.64 -4.83 11.28
CA GLU A 68 0.34 -4.19 12.16
C GLU A 68 1.33 -3.29 11.39
N PHE A 69 1.55 -3.61 10.11
CA PHE A 69 2.56 -2.97 9.27
C PHE A 69 1.94 -2.24 8.07
N ALA A 70 2.57 -1.13 7.68
CA ALA A 70 2.32 -0.44 6.43
C ALA A 70 3.64 -0.45 5.64
N ALA A 71 3.70 -1.23 4.55
CA ALA A 71 4.91 -1.36 3.74
C ALA A 71 4.81 -0.47 2.49
N ILE A 72 5.91 0.21 2.15
CA ILE A 72 6.06 0.96 0.91
C ILE A 72 7.22 0.40 0.13
N VAL A 73 6.94 -0.06 -1.10
CA VAL A 73 7.96 -0.55 -2.02
C VAL A 73 8.57 0.62 -2.77
N LEU A 74 9.89 0.74 -2.64
CA LEU A 74 10.72 1.71 -3.32
C LEU A 74 11.63 0.91 -4.26
N PRO A 75 11.30 0.77 -5.55
CA PRO A 75 12.24 0.20 -6.49
C PRO A 75 13.48 1.11 -6.54
N LEU A 76 14.62 0.51 -6.84
CA LEU A 76 15.89 1.17 -7.11
C LEU A 76 16.35 0.68 -8.48
N TYR A 77 16.07 1.49 -9.50
CA TYR A 77 16.55 1.25 -10.86
C TYR A 77 17.93 1.88 -11.05
N GLN A 78 18.87 1.14 -11.63
CA GLN A 78 20.23 1.64 -11.88
C GLN A 78 20.27 2.75 -12.95
N ASP A 79 19.38 2.69 -13.95
CA ASP A 79 19.40 3.61 -15.10
C ASP A 79 18.48 4.83 -14.98
N LYS A 80 17.58 4.85 -13.99
CA LYS A 80 16.62 5.96 -13.84
C LYS A 80 17.04 6.83 -12.68
N ILE A 81 17.19 8.13 -12.94
CA ILE A 81 17.22 9.15 -11.89
C ILE A 81 15.80 9.18 -11.30
N GLU A 82 15.57 8.37 -10.27
CA GLU A 82 14.29 8.37 -9.57
C GLU A 82 14.00 9.75 -8.97
N GLU A 83 12.74 10.17 -9.08
CA GLU A 83 12.23 11.27 -8.27
C GLU A 83 12.45 10.92 -6.80
N ARG A 84 13.51 11.50 -6.21
CA ARG A 84 13.79 11.33 -4.79
C ARG A 84 12.57 11.77 -4.00
N LYS A 85 11.95 10.81 -3.32
CA LYS A 85 10.86 11.12 -2.41
C LYS A 85 11.37 12.11 -1.37
N SER A 86 10.67 13.23 -1.23
CA SER A 86 11.08 14.28 -0.33
C SER A 86 10.96 13.84 1.14
N TRP A 87 11.73 14.47 2.01
CA TRP A 87 11.60 14.27 3.45
C TRP A 87 10.17 14.54 3.95
N LEU A 88 9.51 15.55 3.37
CA LEU A 88 8.12 15.90 3.67
C LEU A 88 7.14 14.77 3.34
N TRP A 89 7.36 14.05 2.23
CA TRP A 89 6.57 12.88 1.88
C TRP A 89 6.68 11.78 2.95
N LEU A 90 7.90 11.52 3.42
CA LEU A 90 8.15 10.53 4.46
C LEU A 90 7.53 10.93 5.81
N LEU A 91 7.63 12.21 6.21
CA LEU A 91 7.00 12.72 7.42
C LEU A 91 5.47 12.62 7.37
N ARG A 92 4.86 12.91 6.22
CA ARG A 92 3.41 12.76 6.01
C ARG A 92 2.97 11.31 6.21
N LEU A 93 3.66 10.37 5.58
CA LEU A 93 3.38 8.94 5.73
C LEU A 93 3.55 8.47 7.16
N ASN A 94 4.65 8.85 7.80
CA ASN A 94 4.89 8.50 9.20
C ASN A 94 3.78 9.03 10.13
N ARG A 95 3.28 10.24 9.89
CA ARG A 95 2.17 10.81 10.67
C ARG A 95 0.89 9.99 10.50
N ILE A 96 0.57 9.58 9.28
CA ILE A 96 -0.60 8.77 8.97
C ILE A 96 -0.48 7.39 9.62
N CYS A 97 0.61 6.67 9.38
CA CYS A 97 0.84 5.34 9.95
C CYS A 97 0.82 5.36 11.48
N SER A 98 1.43 6.38 12.09
CA SER A 98 1.37 6.57 13.54
C SER A 98 -0.05 6.80 14.06
N GLN A 99 -0.90 7.53 13.32
CA GLN A 99 -2.29 7.81 13.73
C GLN A 99 -3.14 6.53 13.77
N VAL A 100 -2.94 5.64 12.79
CA VAL A 100 -3.64 4.35 12.72
C VAL A 100 -2.90 3.22 13.45
N LYS A 101 -1.90 3.55 14.28
CA LYS A 101 -1.08 2.62 15.05
C LYS A 101 -0.39 1.52 14.22
N LYS A 102 -0.06 1.82 12.95
CA LYS A 102 0.71 0.94 12.06
C LYS A 102 2.18 1.31 12.05
N THR A 103 3.05 0.30 11.99
CA THR A 103 4.49 0.49 11.82
C THR A 103 4.83 0.66 10.34
N LEU A 104 5.45 1.78 9.98
CA LEU A 104 5.86 2.06 8.60
C LEU A 104 7.16 1.29 8.27
N ILE A 105 7.14 0.54 7.17
CA ILE A 105 8.30 -0.17 6.62
C ILE A 105 8.57 0.38 5.22
N LEU A 106 9.80 0.82 4.98
CA LEU A 106 10.30 1.19 3.66
C LEU A 106 11.08 0.01 3.10
N CYS A 107 10.62 -0.54 1.99
CA CYS A 107 11.23 -1.69 1.32
C CYS A 107 11.93 -1.22 0.05
N TYR A 108 13.25 -1.09 0.10
CA TYR A 108 14.06 -0.78 -1.06
C TYR A 108 14.32 -2.06 -1.85
N VAL A 109 13.92 -2.08 -3.12
CA VAL A 109 14.08 -3.25 -3.99
C VAL A 109 15.05 -2.88 -5.09
N ASN A 110 16.25 -3.46 -5.08
CA ASN A 110 17.18 -3.36 -6.20
C ASN A 110 16.61 -4.19 -7.35
N VAL A 111 16.25 -3.52 -8.45
CA VAL A 111 15.67 -4.18 -9.63
C VAL A 111 16.77 -4.33 -10.69
N PRO A 112 17.16 -5.55 -11.07
CA PRO A 112 18.13 -5.78 -12.14
C PRO A 112 17.55 -5.39 -13.50
N HIS A 113 18.42 -5.11 -14.49
CA HIS A 113 17.98 -4.76 -15.84
C HIS A 113 17.28 -5.93 -16.54
N ASP A 114 17.71 -7.16 -16.27
CA ASP A 114 17.10 -8.39 -16.80
C ASP A 114 16.16 -9.04 -15.78
N ILE A 115 14.87 -9.01 -16.09
CA ILE A 115 13.78 -9.57 -15.26
C ILE A 115 13.90 -11.09 -15.09
N ASN A 116 14.62 -11.76 -16.00
CA ASN A 116 14.79 -13.22 -15.97
C ASN A 116 15.80 -13.68 -14.90
N SER A 117 16.63 -12.78 -14.38
CA SER A 117 17.61 -13.08 -13.35
C SER A 117 17.04 -12.79 -11.96
N LEU A 118 16.20 -13.71 -11.47
CA LEU A 118 15.56 -13.56 -10.15
C LEU A 118 16.58 -13.46 -8.99
N ASN A 119 17.79 -13.99 -9.18
CA ASN A 119 18.87 -13.98 -8.19
C ASN A 119 19.46 -12.59 -7.94
N ASP A 120 19.30 -11.66 -8.87
CA ASP A 120 19.90 -10.32 -8.78
C ASP A 120 18.99 -9.33 -8.03
N TYR A 121 17.77 -9.75 -7.68
CA TYR A 121 16.86 -8.96 -6.85
C TYR A 121 17.34 -8.96 -5.39
N SER A 122 17.65 -7.78 -4.87
CA SER A 122 18.00 -7.61 -3.45
C SER A 122 17.00 -6.68 -2.79
N ILE A 123 16.43 -7.11 -1.66
CA ILE A 123 15.48 -6.32 -0.87
C ILE A 123 16.16 -5.84 0.40
N ARG A 124 16.10 -4.53 0.68
CA ARG A 124 16.54 -3.92 1.93
C ARG A 124 15.35 -3.27 2.62
N GLN A 125 15.07 -3.67 3.85
CA GLN A 125 13.97 -3.10 4.64
C GLN A 125 14.48 -2.11 5.68
N VAL A 126 13.79 -0.99 5.83
CA VAL A 126 14.02 0.01 6.87
C VAL A 126 12.72 0.23 7.62
N VAL A 127 12.72 -0.11 8.90
CA VAL A 127 11.56 0.10 9.77
C VAL A 127 11.61 1.52 10.30
N TYR A 128 10.65 2.35 9.91
CA TYR A 128 10.58 3.72 10.36
C TYR A 128 9.74 3.81 11.64
N LYS A 129 10.39 4.17 12.75
CA LYS A 129 9.76 4.38 14.06
C LYS A 129 9.98 5.82 14.50
N ARG A 130 9.03 6.36 15.27
CA ARG A 130 9.21 7.67 15.92
C ARG A 130 10.45 7.64 16.81
N TRP A 131 11.29 8.65 16.65
CA TRP A 131 12.41 8.86 17.55
C TRP A 131 11.87 9.13 18.95
N SER A 132 12.28 8.32 19.93
CA SER A 132 11.96 8.53 21.34
C SER A 132 13.24 8.81 22.10
N PRO A 133 13.35 9.95 22.81
CA PRO A 133 14.54 10.29 23.59
C PRO A 133 14.86 9.24 24.67
N GLN A 134 13.87 8.47 25.13
CA GLN A 134 14.05 7.43 26.13
C GLN A 134 14.65 6.13 25.56
N LYS A 135 14.54 5.88 24.25
CA LYS A 135 15.01 4.63 23.61
C LYS A 135 16.23 4.82 22.71
N ASN A 136 16.54 6.04 22.28
CA ASN A 136 17.53 6.33 21.25
C ASN A 136 18.62 7.29 21.74
N ARG A 137 19.00 7.19 23.02
CA ARG A 137 19.95 8.09 23.68
C ARG A 137 21.38 7.54 23.78
N GLU A 138 21.65 6.41 23.14
CA GLU A 138 22.98 5.81 23.02
C GLU A 138 23.59 6.14 21.66
#